data_AF-A0A936NAX2-F1
#
_entry.id   AF-A0A936NAX2-F1
#
_cell.length_a   1.000
_cell.length_b   1.000
_cell.length_c   1.000
_cell.angle_alpha   90.00
_cell.angle_beta   90.00
_cell.angle_gamma   90.00
#
_symmetry.space_group_name_H-M   'P 1'
#
loop_
_entity.id
_entity.type
_entity.pdbx_description
1 polymer ?
#
loop_
_entity_poly.entity_id
_entity_poly.type
_entity_poly.pdbx_seq_one_letter_code
_entity_poly.pdbx_strand_id
1 'polypeptide(L)'
;MLCDITGSVDTASVTDDELVAQAIAADPTDELPDDAVSFDELTGVVDHELLPDWYMPRPGPRARIIDGWRRRLVVAVVGSIVLVDAAGFCVIYGRITIG
;
A
#
# COMPACT_ATOMS: atom_id res chain seq x y z
N MET A 1 -8.47 20.35 22.96
CA MET A 1 -8.42 21.46 21.99
C MET A 1 -8.76 20.84 20.65
N LEU A 2 -10.06 20.76 20.34
CA LEU A 2 -10.53 20.19 19.07
C LEU A 2 -10.31 21.26 17.99
N CYS A 3 -9.42 21.00 17.04
CA CYS A 3 -9.34 21.81 15.84
C CYS A 3 -10.66 21.67 15.09
N ASP A 4 -11.29 22.81 14.83
CA ASP A 4 -12.45 22.96 13.97
C ASP A 4 -11.99 22.73 12.52
N ILE A 5 -12.03 21.47 12.06
CA ILE A 5 -11.59 21.06 10.71
C ILE A 5 -12.63 21.47 9.65
N THR A 6 -13.78 21.98 10.08
CA THR A 6 -14.76 22.64 9.21
C THR A 6 -14.30 24.06 8.88
N GLY A 7 -13.19 24.16 8.14
CA GLY A 7 -12.93 25.34 7.33
C GLY A 7 -14.18 25.63 6.50
N SER A 8 -14.55 26.91 6.36
CA SER A 8 -15.78 27.34 5.69
C SER A 8 -15.91 26.67 4.32
N VAL A 9 -16.65 25.57 4.27
CA VAL A 9 -17.04 24.92 3.02
C VAL A 9 -17.91 25.94 2.34
N ASP A 10 -17.38 26.56 1.28
CA ASP A 10 -18.21 27.32 0.37
C ASP A 10 -19.30 26.36 -0.08
N THR A 11 -20.54 26.60 0.33
CA THR A 11 -21.69 25.74 0.01
C THR A 11 -22.11 25.95 -1.44
N ALA A 12 -21.13 26.05 -2.35
CA ALA A 12 -21.36 25.78 -3.74
C ALA A 12 -21.92 24.36 -3.83
N SER A 13 -22.99 24.19 -4.60
CA SER A 13 -23.62 22.89 -4.80
C SER A 13 -22.65 21.99 -5.57
N VAL A 14 -21.84 21.22 -4.86
CA VAL A 14 -20.99 20.17 -5.45
C VAL A 14 -21.91 19.15 -6.09
N THR A 15 -21.67 18.85 -7.37
CA THR A 15 -22.47 17.88 -8.13
C THR A 15 -21.78 16.52 -8.19
N ASP A 16 -22.55 15.45 -8.28
CA ASP A 16 -21.99 14.09 -8.40
C ASP A 16 -21.11 13.96 -9.65
N ASP A 17 -21.50 14.58 -10.77
CA ASP A 17 -20.73 14.58 -12.02
C ASP A 17 -19.35 15.24 -11.86
N GLU A 18 -19.28 16.31 -11.06
CA GLU A 18 -18.02 16.99 -10.73
C GLU A 18 -17.08 16.09 -9.92
N LEU A 19 -17.62 15.40 -8.90
CA LEU A 19 -16.85 14.45 -8.08
C LEU A 19 -16.36 13.26 -8.90
N VAL A 20 -17.19 12.75 -9.82
CA VAL A 20 -16.82 11.66 -10.72
C VAL A 20 -15.70 12.10 -11.66
N ALA A 21 -15.77 13.32 -12.21
CA ALA A 21 -14.72 13.84 -13.07
C ALA A 21 -13.37 13.95 -12.34
N GLN A 22 -13.37 14.43 -11.09
CA GLN A 22 -12.17 14.49 -10.24
C GLN A 22 -11.62 13.10 -9.91
N ALA A 23 -12.49 12.14 -9.57
CA ALA A 23 -12.08 10.78 -9.25
C ALA A 23 -11.43 10.06 -10.44
N ILE A 24 -11.92 10.31 -11.67
CA ILE A 24 -11.33 9.75 -12.90
C ILE A 24 -10.00 10.44 -13.24
N ALA A 25 -9.88 11.75 -12.96
CA ALA A 25 -8.68 12.52 -13.28
C ALA A 25 -7.51 12.30 -12.32
N ALA A 26 -7.75 11.73 -11.13
CA ALA A 26 -6.71 11.51 -10.13
C ALA A 26 -5.72 10.40 -10.57
N ASP A 27 -4.44 10.74 -10.72
CA ASP A 27 -3.36 9.79 -10.98
C ASP A 27 -2.68 9.38 -9.65
N PRO A 28 -2.62 8.09 -9.29
CA PRO A 28 -1.92 7.62 -8.09
C PRO A 28 -0.40 7.84 -8.12
N THR A 29 0.16 8.21 -9.27
CA THR A 29 1.60 8.42 -9.49
C THR A 29 1.98 9.90 -9.47
N ASP A 30 1.01 10.81 -9.36
CA ASP A 30 1.28 12.23 -9.28
C ASP A 30 2.15 12.55 -8.06
N GLU A 31 3.09 13.49 -8.25
CA GLU A 31 4.02 13.89 -7.21
C GLU A 31 3.28 14.65 -6.11
N LEU A 32 3.54 14.30 -4.85
CA LEU A 32 2.88 14.94 -3.71
C LEU A 32 3.46 16.35 -3.54
N PRO A 33 2.64 17.40 -3.37
CA PRO A 33 3.15 18.75 -3.22
C PRO A 33 3.98 18.90 -1.94
N ASP A 34 5.01 19.75 -1.98
CA ASP A 34 5.99 19.92 -0.90
C ASP A 34 5.39 20.43 0.43
N ASP A 35 4.19 21.02 0.38
CA ASP A 35 3.44 21.51 1.53
C ASP A 35 2.40 20.50 2.04
N ALA A 36 2.36 19.28 1.48
CA ALA A 36 1.50 18.23 1.97
C ALA A 36 1.85 17.84 3.41
N VAL A 37 0.92 18.10 4.32
CA VAL A 37 1.01 17.68 5.72
C VAL A 37 0.40 16.29 5.90
N SER A 38 0.90 15.55 6.88
CA SER A 38 0.31 14.26 7.24
C SER A 38 -1.08 14.42 7.85
N PHE A 39 -1.95 13.42 7.69
CA PHE A 39 -3.29 13.44 8.29
C PHE A 39 -3.25 13.56 9.82
N ASP A 40 -2.23 12.98 10.45
CA ASP A 40 -1.99 13.03 11.90
C ASP A 40 -1.61 14.45 12.34
N GLU A 41 -0.78 15.13 11.55
CA GLU A 41 -0.38 16.52 11.77
C GLU A 41 -1.57 17.47 11.58
N LEU A 42 -2.41 17.22 10.58
CA LEU A 42 -3.61 18.01 10.31
C LEU A 42 -4.67 17.88 11.41
N THR A 43 -4.90 16.66 11.90
CA THR A 43 -5.94 16.36 12.90
C THR A 43 -5.47 16.48 14.34
N GLY A 44 -4.15 16.45 14.58
CA GLY A 44 -3.56 16.37 15.92
C GLY A 44 -3.81 15.03 16.62
N VAL A 45 -4.33 14.02 15.93
CA VAL A 45 -4.68 12.71 16.48
C VAL A 45 -3.53 11.74 16.22
N VAL A 46 -2.80 11.40 17.28
CA VAL A 46 -1.66 10.47 17.24
C VAL A 46 -2.10 9.01 17.42
N ASP A 47 -3.25 8.80 18.06
CA ASP A 47 -3.87 7.48 18.24
C ASP A 47 -5.13 7.40 17.36
N HIS A 48 -4.97 6.89 16.14
CA HIS A 48 -6.10 6.40 15.38
C HIS A 48 -6.59 5.13 16.07
N GLU A 49 -7.82 5.16 16.58
CA GLU A 49 -8.49 3.92 16.96
C GLU A 49 -8.52 3.04 15.73
N LEU A 50 -7.70 1.98 15.75
CA LEU A 50 -7.55 1.06 14.63
C LEU A 50 -8.95 0.62 14.19
N LEU A 51 -9.25 0.77 12.89
CA LEU A 51 -10.51 0.28 12.35
C LEU A 51 -10.70 -1.17 12.81
N PRO A 52 -11.95 -1.57 13.12
CA PRO A 52 -12.21 -2.92 13.58
C PRO A 52 -11.55 -3.96 12.67
N ASP A 53 -11.06 -5.04 13.25
CA ASP A 53 -10.27 -6.05 12.54
C ASP A 53 -11.00 -6.65 11.31
N TRP A 54 -12.32 -6.54 11.24
CA TRP A 54 -13.14 -6.96 10.11
C TRP A 54 -13.06 -6.03 8.89
N TYR A 55 -12.73 -4.75 9.09
CA TYR A 55 -12.65 -3.75 8.01
C TYR A 55 -11.21 -3.56 7.54
N MET A 56 -10.26 -3.61 8.46
CA MET A 56 -8.83 -3.50 8.13
C MET A 56 -8.06 -4.46 9.05
N PRO A 57 -7.79 -5.70 8.60
CA PRO A 57 -7.01 -6.64 9.39
C PRO A 57 -5.68 -5.97 9.71
N ARG A 58 -5.43 -5.74 11.01
CA ARG A 58 -4.24 -5.01 11.45
C ARG A 58 -3.04 -5.58 10.71
N PRO A 59 -2.22 -4.75 10.03
CA PRO A 59 -0.95 -5.24 9.52
C PRO A 59 -0.24 -5.87 10.71
N GLY A 60 -0.06 -7.20 10.65
CA GLY A 60 0.40 -7.98 11.78
C GLY A 60 1.66 -7.34 12.37
N PRO A 61 1.90 -7.49 13.69
CA PRO A 61 3.01 -6.82 14.37
C PRO A 61 4.28 -6.96 13.53
N ARG A 62 4.75 -5.81 13.04
CA ARG A 62 5.91 -5.64 12.15
C ARG A 62 6.89 -6.78 12.38
N ALA A 63 7.00 -7.64 11.37
CA ALA A 63 7.96 -8.73 11.28
C ALA A 63 8.46 -9.21 12.65
N ARG A 64 7.66 -10.03 13.36
CA ARG A 64 8.22 -10.89 14.40
C ARG A 64 9.47 -11.51 13.79
N ILE A 65 10.63 -11.12 14.32
CA ILE A 65 11.96 -11.47 13.83
C ILE A 65 11.89 -12.94 13.44
N ILE A 66 11.98 -13.18 12.14
CA ILE A 66 11.85 -14.52 11.58
C ILE A 66 13.01 -15.31 12.19
N ASP A 67 12.71 -16.14 13.19
CA ASP A 67 13.71 -16.92 13.91
C ASP A 67 14.58 -17.69 12.92
N GLY A 68 15.88 -17.83 13.22
CA GLY A 68 16.96 -18.02 12.25
C GLY A 68 16.75 -19.20 11.29
N TRP A 69 16.04 -20.24 11.70
CA TRP A 69 15.69 -21.38 10.84
C TRP A 69 14.69 -21.03 9.74
N ARG A 70 13.65 -20.25 10.06
CA ARG A 70 12.68 -19.76 9.06
C ARG A 70 13.35 -18.80 8.07
N ARG A 71 14.32 -17.99 8.52
CA ARG A 71 15.10 -17.12 7.62
C ARG A 71 15.91 -17.93 6.61
N ARG A 72 16.53 -19.04 7.05
CA ARG A 72 17.27 -19.95 6.15
C ARG A 72 16.35 -20.58 5.10
N LEU A 73 15.15 -21.01 5.49
CA LEU A 73 14.16 -21.54 4.55
C LEU A 73 13.73 -20.50 3.51
N VAL A 74 13.42 -19.26 3.95
CA VAL A 74 13.03 -18.18 3.04
C VAL A 74 14.15 -17.89 2.03
N VAL A 75 15.40 -17.78 2.51
CA VAL A 75 16.56 -17.54 1.63
C VAL A 75 16.78 -18.71 0.66
N ALA A 76 16.59 -19.96 1.11
CA ALA A 76 16.69 -21.13 0.24
C ALA A 76 15.62 -21.12 -0.87
N VAL A 77 14.37 -20.78 -0.52
CA VAL A 77 13.27 -20.69 -1.50
C VAL A 77 13.53 -19.56 -2.50
N VAL A 78 13.80 -18.34 -2.03
CA VAL A 78 14.11 -17.20 -2.90
C VAL A 78 15.33 -17.51 -3.76
N GLY A 79 16.38 -18.08 -3.18
CA GLY A 79 17.60 -18.48 -3.89
C GLY A 79 17.32 -19.51 -4.99
N SER A 80 16.46 -20.50 -4.73
CA SER A 80 16.07 -21.49 -5.75
C SER A 80 15.33 -20.86 -6.93
N ILE A 81 14.42 -19.92 -6.67
CA ILE A 81 13.68 -19.20 -7.71
C ILE A 81 14.64 -18.37 -8.55
N VAL A 82 15.50 -17.57 -7.92
CA VAL A 82 16.51 -16.76 -8.63
C VAL A 82 17.47 -17.63 -9.44
N LEU A 83 17.87 -18.79 -8.91
CA LEU A 83 18.73 -19.73 -9.62
C LEU A 83 18.05 -20.31 -10.87
N VAL A 84 16.77 -20.67 -10.75
CA VAL A 84 15.95 -21.17 -11.87
C VAL A 84 15.78 -20.09 -12.94
N ASP A 85 15.49 -18.86 -12.54
CA ASP A 85 15.38 -17.72 -13.45
C ASP A 85 16.72 -17.41 -14.15
N ALA A 86 17.83 -17.39 -13.39
CA ALA A 86 19.17 -17.15 -13.94
C ALA A 86 19.65 -18.27 -14.86
N ALA A 87 19.22 -19.51 -14.60
CA ALA A 87 19.50 -20.65 -15.47
C ALA A 87 18.61 -20.69 -16.72
N GLY A 88 17.68 -19.72 -16.90
CA GLY A 88 16.81 -19.64 -18.07
C GLY A 88 15.66 -20.65 -18.06
N PHE A 89 15.36 -21.26 -16.90
CA PHE A 89 14.24 -22.18 -16.70
C PHE A 89 12.91 -21.46 -16.43
N CYS A 90 12.81 -20.16 -16.72
CA CYS A 90 11.57 -19.40 -16.63
C CYS A 90 10.57 -19.87 -17.71
N VAL A 91 9.97 -21.04 -17.48
CA VAL A 91 8.96 -21.69 -18.34
C VAL A 91 7.62 -21.02 -18.04
N ILE A 92 7.46 -19.79 -18.51
CA ILE A 92 6.14 -19.15 -18.62
C ILE A 92 5.40 -19.67 -19.88
N TYR A 93 6.11 -20.27 -20.84
CA TYR A 93 5.53 -20.93 -22.01
C TYR A 93 5.99 -22.38 -22.07
N GLY A 94 5.07 -23.30 -21.75
CA GLY A 94 5.33 -24.74 -21.72
C GLY A 94 5.81 -25.29 -23.07
N ARG A 95 7.12 -25.52 -23.21
CA ARG A 95 7.66 -26.68 -23.93
C ARG A 95 9.13 -26.90 -23.60
N ILE A 96 9.43 -28.02 -22.92
CA ILE A 96 10.78 -28.58 -22.86
C ILE A 96 10.89 -29.52 -24.07
N THR A 97 11.60 -29.10 -25.12
CA THR A 97 12.07 -30.02 -26.16
C THR A 97 13.51 -30.38 -25.84
N ILE A 98 13.73 -31.60 -25.35
CA ILE A 98 15.05 -32.21 -25.31
C ILE A 98 15.38 -32.60 -26.76
N GLY A 99 16.43 -31.98 -27.31
CA GLY A 99 17.06 -32.35 -28.56
C GLY A 99 18.44 -32.90 -28.29
#